data_AF-A0A151I7E6-F1
#
_entry.id   AF-A0A151I7E6-F1
#
_cell.length_a   1.000
_cell.length_b   1.000
_cell.length_c   1.000
_cell.angle_alpha   90.00
_cell.angle_beta   90.00
_cell.angle_gamma   90.00
#
_symmetry.space_group_name_H-M   'P 1'
#
loop_
_entity.id
_entity.type
_entity.pdbx_description
1 polymer ?
#
loop_
_entity_poly.entity_id
_entity_poly.type
_entity_poly.pdbx_seq_one_letter_code
_entity_poly.pdbx_strand_id
1 'polypeptide(L)'
;MPRTKRTRAKSDDLSSEKEFKRSNSNVIDYMTQIQTTLGIKNAGTEEHKSAILEPVSDTKAREDTIEHTSNTEENGATVGHTSTISVFISDRLLSIEQELCTKLLDITFPPSIQYIYNPLEYASETHAMYVRKYCTGTKKILFVGMNPGPWGMSQTGVPFGEINMVRDWLKISGPVNKPSKEHPDRKVIGFQCTRSEVSGLRLWSLFRDLCEIPENFFRYAYMHNYCPLAFMDDKARNITPAEIKTFQGEGQRILHEACDKSLIDIIQLLKVEIVVGIGNYAEKRAQIAAQTGGLSVQVMVLRHPSPRAVGNQNWNETAKQRLNELELLKYFDKTNTTV
;
A
#
# COMPACT_ATOMS: atom_id res chain seq x y z
N MET A 1 -24.88 -4.91 -58.33
CA MET A 1 -24.66 -3.45 -58.44
C MET A 1 -25.97 -2.79 -58.82
N PRO A 2 -26.34 -1.60 -58.31
CA PRO A 2 -25.73 -0.76 -57.26
C PRO A 2 -26.64 -0.67 -56.00
N ARG A 3 -26.18 -0.69 -54.74
CA ARG A 3 -25.36 0.27 -53.96
C ARG A 3 -25.87 1.71 -53.97
N THR A 4 -26.78 2.03 -53.06
CA THR A 4 -27.12 3.40 -52.66
C THR A 4 -26.19 3.84 -51.54
N LYS A 5 -25.36 4.84 -51.86
CA LYS A 5 -24.48 5.57 -50.94
C LYS A 5 -25.34 6.44 -50.01
N ARG A 6 -25.01 6.46 -48.71
CA ARG A 6 -25.34 7.60 -47.85
C ARG A 6 -24.08 8.19 -47.25
N THR A 7 -24.02 9.49 -47.37
CA THR A 7 -22.87 10.39 -47.34
C THR A 7 -22.49 10.76 -45.91
N ARG A 8 -21.17 10.85 -45.70
CA ARG A 8 -20.51 11.40 -44.52
C ARG A 8 -20.69 12.92 -44.51
N ALA A 9 -21.26 13.48 -43.44
CA ALA A 9 -21.16 14.91 -43.15
C ALA A 9 -19.94 15.14 -42.24
N LYS A 10 -19.01 15.97 -42.71
CA LYS A 10 -18.02 16.68 -41.89
C LYS A 10 -18.74 17.87 -41.23
N SER A 11 -18.41 18.16 -39.98
CA SER A 11 -18.49 19.52 -39.46
C SER A 11 -17.26 19.75 -38.61
N ASP A 12 -16.61 20.85 -38.93
CA ASP A 12 -15.30 21.24 -38.48
C ASP A 12 -15.27 21.74 -37.03
N ASP A 13 -14.05 21.61 -36.52
CA ASP A 13 -13.39 22.21 -35.38
C ASP A 13 -13.84 23.64 -35.03
N LEU A 14 -13.97 23.92 -33.73
CA LEU A 14 -13.65 25.22 -33.14
C LEU A 14 -13.34 25.03 -31.65
N SER A 15 -12.05 25.19 -31.36
CA SER A 15 -11.39 25.24 -30.06
C SER A 15 -11.95 26.32 -29.13
N SER A 16 -12.20 25.96 -27.87
CA SER A 16 -12.04 26.91 -26.76
C SER A 16 -11.33 26.21 -25.60
N GLU A 17 -10.09 26.61 -25.39
CA GLU A 17 -9.28 26.25 -24.23
C GLU A 17 -9.96 26.80 -22.97
N LYS A 18 -10.38 25.91 -22.09
CA LYS A 18 -10.60 26.23 -20.68
C LYS A 18 -9.58 25.44 -19.88
N GLU A 19 -8.57 26.14 -19.39
CA GLU A 19 -7.69 25.68 -18.34
C GLU A 19 -8.51 25.17 -17.16
N PHE A 20 -8.58 23.86 -17.00
CA PHE A 20 -9.12 23.24 -15.79
C PHE A 20 -8.04 23.29 -14.71
N LYS A 21 -8.15 24.25 -13.80
CA LYS A 21 -7.40 24.27 -12.54
C LYS A 21 -7.66 22.95 -11.80
N ARG A 22 -6.60 22.14 -11.67
CA ARG A 22 -6.51 20.96 -10.80
C ARG A 22 -6.88 21.34 -9.37
N SER A 23 -7.97 20.78 -8.85
CA SER A 23 -8.29 20.87 -7.43
C SER A 23 -7.60 19.73 -6.67
N ASN A 24 -6.36 19.99 -6.23
CA ASN A 24 -5.57 19.10 -5.37
C ASN A 24 -5.93 19.22 -3.87
N SER A 25 -6.94 20.01 -3.49
CA SER A 25 -7.10 20.46 -2.09
C SER A 25 -7.42 19.35 -1.09
N ASN A 26 -8.22 18.34 -1.46
CA ASN A 26 -8.75 17.39 -0.47
C ASN A 26 -7.78 16.24 -0.15
N VAL A 27 -6.90 15.87 -1.09
CA VAL A 27 -5.84 14.87 -0.85
C VAL A 27 -4.70 15.49 -0.06
N ILE A 28 -4.35 16.74 -0.35
CA ILE A 28 -3.38 17.50 0.43
C ILE A 28 -3.83 17.59 1.89
N ASP A 29 -5.12 17.79 2.18
CA ASP A 29 -5.62 17.94 3.55
C ASP A 29 -5.42 16.68 4.42
N TYR A 30 -5.77 15.49 3.91
CA TYR A 30 -5.54 14.23 4.64
C TYR A 30 -4.05 13.90 4.81
N MET A 31 -3.24 14.11 3.76
CA MET A 31 -1.79 13.90 3.82
C MET A 31 -1.11 14.86 4.80
N THR A 32 -1.55 16.13 4.83
CA THR A 32 -1.07 17.14 5.76
C THR A 32 -1.45 16.78 7.20
N GLN A 33 -2.65 16.25 7.43
CA GLN A 33 -3.08 15.81 8.77
C GLN A 33 -2.22 14.65 9.30
N ILE A 34 -1.86 13.67 8.46
CA ILE A 34 -0.96 12.58 8.87
C ILE A 34 0.47 13.09 9.11
N GLN A 35 1.02 13.89 8.20
CA GLN A 35 2.36 14.47 8.37
C GLN A 35 2.47 15.35 9.62
N THR A 36 1.42 16.11 9.91
CA THR A 36 1.29 16.94 11.12
C THR A 36 1.22 16.07 12.38
N THR A 37 0.48 14.96 12.33
CA THR A 37 0.38 14.00 13.46
C THR A 37 1.71 13.27 13.72
N LEU A 38 2.52 13.05 12.68
CA LEU A 38 3.79 12.31 12.74
C LEU A 38 5.03 13.19 12.93
N GLY A 39 4.90 14.53 12.91
CA GLY A 39 6.03 15.45 13.10
C GLY A 39 7.08 15.42 11.99
N ILE A 40 6.72 14.98 10.78
CA ILE A 40 7.65 14.88 9.64
C ILE A 40 7.75 16.25 8.95
N LYS A 41 8.92 16.91 9.04
CA LYS A 41 9.19 18.17 8.33
C LYS A 41 9.50 17.91 6.86
N ASN A 42 8.75 18.53 5.95
CA ASN A 42 9.09 18.56 4.52
C ASN A 42 10.32 19.45 4.30
N ALA A 43 11.36 18.93 3.64
CA ALA A 43 12.42 19.74 3.07
C ALA A 43 11.87 20.41 1.80
N GLY A 44 11.32 21.61 1.97
CA GLY A 44 10.94 22.49 0.87
C GLY A 44 12.17 23.16 0.26
N THR A 45 12.18 23.20 -1.06
CA THR A 45 13.08 23.92 -1.96
C THR A 45 13.43 25.33 -1.48
N GLU A 46 14.70 25.59 -1.17
CA GLU A 46 15.24 26.95 -1.14
C GLU A 46 16.00 27.26 -2.44
N GLU A 47 15.60 28.35 -3.06
CA GLU A 47 16.23 28.94 -4.24
C GLU A 47 17.65 29.40 -3.92
N HIS A 48 18.62 28.90 -4.68
CA HIS A 48 19.99 29.40 -4.66
C HIS A 48 20.04 30.87 -5.14
N LYS A 49 20.34 31.79 -4.22
CA LYS A 49 20.97 33.07 -4.56
C LYS A 49 22.41 33.09 -4.06
N SER A 50 23.30 33.30 -5.03
CA SER A 50 24.75 33.45 -4.91
C SER A 50 25.13 34.63 -4.01
N ALA A 51 26.06 34.40 -3.09
CA ALA A 51 26.95 35.44 -2.60
C ALA A 51 28.30 34.81 -2.18
N ILE A 52 29.33 35.30 -2.85
CA ILE A 52 30.76 35.06 -2.67
C ILE A 52 31.19 35.60 -1.30
N LEU A 53 32.05 34.88 -0.57
CA LEU A 53 33.12 35.43 0.28
C LEU A 53 34.07 34.31 0.73
N GLU A 54 35.37 34.53 0.53
CA GLU A 54 36.49 33.62 0.82
C GLU A 54 36.76 33.45 2.32
N PRO A 55 37.42 32.35 2.75
CA PRO A 55 37.81 32.12 4.13
C PRO A 55 39.28 32.50 4.38
N VAL A 56 39.57 33.13 5.51
CA VAL A 56 40.91 33.05 6.11
C VAL A 56 40.78 32.74 7.60
N SER A 57 41.33 31.59 7.95
CA SER A 57 41.57 31.06 9.27
C SER A 57 42.65 31.85 10.00
N ASP A 58 42.55 31.97 11.33
CA ASP A 58 43.75 31.81 12.15
C ASP A 58 43.50 31.48 13.64
N THR A 59 44.23 30.44 14.05
CA THR A 59 44.90 30.17 15.34
C THR A 59 44.16 29.94 16.67
N LYS A 60 44.29 28.68 17.13
CA LYS A 60 44.55 28.15 18.49
C LYS A 60 44.57 29.11 19.68
N ALA A 61 43.95 28.69 20.79
CA ALA A 61 44.67 28.25 22.00
C ALA A 61 43.74 27.51 22.98
N ARG A 62 44.30 26.49 23.61
CA ARG A 62 43.75 25.70 24.72
C ARG A 62 43.93 26.47 26.03
N GLU A 63 43.07 26.24 27.02
CA GLU A 63 43.49 25.85 28.37
C GLU A 63 42.29 25.44 29.25
N ASP A 64 42.49 24.33 29.95
CA ASP A 64 41.62 23.75 30.98
C ASP A 64 41.67 24.59 32.26
N THR A 65 40.61 24.56 33.09
CA THR A 65 40.62 23.98 34.46
C THR A 65 39.41 24.44 35.27
N ILE A 66 38.91 23.49 36.05
CA ILE A 66 37.75 23.40 36.95
C ILE A 66 37.89 24.30 38.19
N GLU A 67 36.81 24.94 38.65
CA GLU A 67 36.42 24.92 40.08
C GLU A 67 34.98 25.41 40.35
N HIS A 68 34.33 24.71 41.28
CA HIS A 68 32.98 24.91 41.80
C HIS A 68 32.90 26.12 42.75
N THR A 69 31.76 26.83 42.81
CA THR A 69 30.99 27.04 44.07
C THR A 69 29.65 27.79 43.90
N SER A 70 28.63 27.19 44.51
CA SER A 70 27.44 27.74 45.24
C SER A 70 26.41 28.68 44.59
N ASN A 71 25.19 28.14 44.50
CA ASN A 71 23.86 28.64 44.89
C ASN A 71 23.43 30.07 44.52
N THR A 72 22.24 30.21 43.91
CA THR A 72 20.96 30.67 44.53
C THR A 72 19.89 30.83 43.43
N GLU A 73 18.66 30.33 43.69
CA GLU A 73 17.29 30.72 43.26
C GLU A 73 17.08 31.43 41.89
N GLU A 74 16.04 31.26 41.08
CA GLU A 74 14.66 30.81 41.24
C GLU A 74 14.02 30.77 39.83
N ASN A 75 12.97 29.98 39.66
CA ASN A 75 11.83 30.19 38.75
C ASN A 75 12.03 30.18 37.22
N GLY A 76 11.58 29.08 36.62
CA GLY A 76 11.27 29.00 35.19
C GLY A 76 10.78 27.62 34.77
N ALA A 77 9.69 27.14 35.37
CA ALA A 77 9.03 25.90 34.96
C ALA A 77 8.39 26.07 33.57
N THR A 78 9.19 25.97 32.51
CA THR A 78 8.68 25.61 31.19
C THR A 78 8.51 24.11 31.17
N VAL A 79 7.33 23.65 31.60
CA VAL A 79 6.84 22.31 31.28
C VAL A 79 6.72 22.25 29.77
N GLY A 80 7.78 21.78 29.12
CA GLY A 80 7.71 21.33 27.74
C GLY A 80 6.74 20.16 27.72
N HIS A 81 5.49 20.42 27.34
CA HIS A 81 4.60 19.40 26.83
C HIS A 81 5.18 18.93 25.48
N THR A 82 6.23 18.12 25.55
CA THR A 82 6.46 17.10 24.54
C THR A 82 5.31 16.12 24.72
N SER A 83 4.20 16.42 24.05
CA SER A 83 3.19 15.42 23.74
C SER A 83 3.91 14.39 22.88
N THR A 84 4.47 13.38 23.54
CA THR A 84 4.85 12.13 22.89
C THR A 84 3.55 11.51 22.43
N ILE A 85 3.05 11.99 21.29
CA ILE A 85 1.94 11.37 20.57
C ILE A 85 2.36 9.92 20.39
N SER A 86 1.71 9.02 21.12
CA SER A 86 1.86 7.60 20.91
C SER A 86 1.38 7.33 19.50
N VAL A 87 2.31 7.25 18.55
CA VAL A 87 1.95 6.98 17.16
C VAL A 87 1.49 5.53 17.09
N PHE A 88 0.20 5.33 16.78
CA PHE A 88 -0.37 4.00 16.62
C PHE A 88 0.36 3.25 15.50
N ILE A 89 0.54 1.94 15.65
CA ILE A 89 1.17 1.08 14.63
C ILE A 89 0.47 1.23 13.27
N SER A 90 -0.84 1.41 13.26
CA SER A 90 -1.63 1.68 12.06
C SER A 90 -1.19 2.95 11.32
N ASP A 91 -0.93 4.05 12.03
CA ASP A 91 -0.53 5.31 11.39
C ASP A 91 0.91 5.24 10.87
N ARG A 92 1.78 4.47 11.54
CA ARG A 92 3.12 4.15 11.02
C ARG A 92 3.04 3.30 9.74
N LEU A 93 2.15 2.32 9.68
CA LEU A 93 1.94 1.51 8.48
C LEU A 93 1.46 2.39 7.31
N LEU A 94 0.46 3.25 7.56
CA LEU A 94 -0.02 4.21 6.56
C LEU A 94 1.10 5.16 6.09
N SER A 95 2.00 5.57 6.98
CA SER A 95 3.17 6.38 6.61
C SER A 95 4.12 5.62 5.68
N ILE A 96 4.41 4.35 5.96
CA ILE A 96 5.25 3.52 5.09
C ILE A 96 4.62 3.37 3.70
N GLU A 97 3.31 3.11 3.65
CA GLU A 97 2.57 3.03 2.39
C GLU A 97 2.56 4.34 1.62
N GLN A 98 2.53 5.48 2.32
CA GLN A 98 2.60 6.80 1.72
C GLN A 98 3.99 7.11 1.15
N GLU A 99 5.05 6.74 1.87
CA GLU A 99 6.43 6.82 1.38
C GLU A 99 6.62 5.96 0.13
N LEU A 100 6.06 4.74 0.13
CA LEU A 100 6.03 3.89 -1.06
C LEU A 100 5.31 4.59 -2.22
N CYS A 101 4.09 5.08 -2.02
CA CYS A 101 3.33 5.76 -3.07
C CYS A 101 4.11 6.93 -3.66
N THR A 102 4.80 7.71 -2.82
CA THR A 102 5.63 8.83 -3.25
C THR A 102 6.79 8.36 -4.14
N LYS A 103 7.51 7.31 -3.74
CA LYS A 103 8.59 6.72 -4.55
C LYS A 103 8.13 6.15 -5.88
N LEU A 104 6.91 5.62 -5.93
CA LEU A 104 6.35 5.07 -7.16
C LEU A 104 5.97 6.14 -8.20
N LEU A 105 5.80 7.41 -7.79
CA LEU A 105 5.57 8.52 -8.72
C LEU A 105 6.80 8.84 -9.58
N ASP A 106 8.00 8.52 -9.09
CA ASP A 106 9.27 8.78 -9.79
C ASP A 106 9.51 7.79 -10.94
N ILE A 107 8.69 6.74 -11.06
CA ILE A 107 8.88 5.67 -12.04
C ILE A 107 8.22 6.04 -13.37
N THR A 108 9.04 6.09 -14.43
CA THR A 108 8.54 6.12 -15.80
C THR A 108 8.23 4.70 -16.28
N PHE A 109 6.95 4.41 -16.48
CA PHE A 109 6.50 3.11 -16.98
C PHE A 109 6.55 3.05 -18.52
N PRO A 110 6.75 1.85 -19.12
CA PRO A 110 6.79 1.68 -20.56
C PRO A 110 5.45 2.09 -21.22
N PRO A 111 5.46 2.55 -22.49
CA PRO A 111 4.24 2.96 -23.21
C PRO A 111 3.16 1.87 -23.34
N SER A 112 3.51 0.60 -23.15
CA SER A 112 2.56 -0.51 -23.10
C SER A 112 1.62 -0.46 -21.89
N ILE A 113 1.99 0.27 -20.84
CA ILE A 113 1.15 0.54 -19.67
C ILE A 113 0.50 1.90 -19.89
N GLN A 114 -0.80 1.91 -20.18
CA GLN A 114 -1.54 3.13 -20.49
C GLN A 114 -2.40 3.66 -19.36
N TYR A 115 -2.71 2.80 -18.38
CA TYR A 115 -3.50 3.12 -17.21
C TYR A 115 -2.82 2.54 -15.97
N ILE A 116 -2.65 3.37 -14.94
CA ILE A 116 -2.05 3.01 -13.66
C ILE A 116 -3.00 3.49 -12.58
N TYR A 117 -3.50 2.54 -11.78
CA TYR A 117 -4.41 2.83 -10.68
C TYR A 117 -3.67 2.65 -9.36
N ASN A 118 -3.73 3.67 -8.49
CA ASN A 118 -3.27 3.60 -7.12
C ASN A 118 -4.45 3.67 -6.13
N PRO A 119 -5.04 2.54 -5.70
CA PRO A 119 -6.12 2.54 -4.71
C PRO A 119 -5.72 3.11 -3.35
N LEU A 120 -4.43 3.17 -3.00
CA LEU A 120 -4.01 3.83 -1.75
C LEU A 120 -4.20 5.35 -1.80
N GLU A 121 -4.37 5.92 -3.01
CA GLU A 121 -4.67 7.34 -3.20
C GLU A 121 -6.18 7.57 -3.28
N TYR A 122 -6.85 6.98 -4.28
CA TYR A 122 -8.27 7.28 -4.53
C TYR A 122 -9.23 6.53 -3.59
N ALA A 123 -8.82 5.42 -2.98
CA ALA A 123 -9.56 4.69 -1.94
C ALA A 123 -8.88 4.81 -0.56
N SER A 124 -8.13 5.89 -0.34
CA SER A 124 -7.37 6.16 0.88
C SER A 124 -8.21 6.08 2.15
N GLU A 125 -9.44 6.59 2.13
CA GLU A 125 -10.32 6.58 3.31
C GLU A 125 -10.67 5.14 3.73
N THR A 126 -11.18 4.34 2.79
CA THR A 126 -11.59 2.95 3.07
C THR A 126 -10.39 2.06 3.36
N HIS A 127 -9.25 2.32 2.73
CA HIS A 127 -7.98 1.68 3.06
C HIS A 127 -7.54 2.01 4.49
N ALA A 128 -7.57 3.29 4.89
CA ALA A 128 -7.19 3.70 6.23
C ALA A 128 -8.14 3.15 7.31
N MET A 129 -9.45 3.02 7.00
CA MET A 129 -10.39 2.32 7.88
C MET A 129 -9.95 0.86 8.10
N TYR A 130 -9.55 0.15 7.04
CA TYR A 130 -9.04 -1.21 7.13
C TYR A 130 -7.77 -1.29 8.00
N VAL A 131 -6.79 -0.42 7.74
CA VAL A 131 -5.53 -0.41 8.48
C VAL A 131 -5.76 -0.07 9.96
N ARG A 132 -6.50 1.00 10.28
CA ARG A 132 -6.75 1.41 11.67
C ARG A 132 -7.56 0.40 12.45
N LYS A 133 -8.51 -0.27 11.79
CA LYS A 133 -9.34 -1.29 12.45
C LYS A 133 -8.56 -2.58 12.76
N TYR A 134 -7.70 -3.02 11.85
CA TYR A 134 -7.13 -4.36 11.91
C TYR A 134 -5.62 -4.41 12.17
N CYS A 135 -4.91 -3.29 12.04
CA CYS A 135 -3.48 -3.17 12.30
C CYS A 135 -3.18 -2.43 13.62
N THR A 136 -3.82 -2.86 14.71
CA THR A 136 -3.73 -2.23 16.03
C THR A 136 -2.55 -2.69 16.89
N GLY A 137 -1.71 -3.59 16.37
CA GLY A 137 -0.63 -4.24 17.13
C GLY A 137 0.31 -5.03 16.22
N THR A 138 1.30 -5.68 16.84
CA THR A 138 2.21 -6.62 16.15
C THR A 138 1.44 -7.80 15.55
N LYS A 139 1.96 -8.38 14.47
CA LYS A 139 1.33 -9.48 13.73
C LYS A 139 2.36 -10.57 13.55
N LYS A 140 2.03 -11.79 13.99
CA LYS A 140 2.92 -12.95 13.84
C LYS A 140 3.06 -13.37 12.38
N ILE A 141 1.95 -13.30 11.63
CA ILE A 141 1.84 -13.74 10.24
C ILE A 141 1.49 -12.56 9.33
N LEU A 142 2.20 -12.41 8.22
CA LEU A 142 1.86 -11.46 7.16
C LEU A 142 1.54 -12.22 5.88
N PHE A 143 0.30 -12.16 5.42
CA PHE A 143 -0.08 -12.63 4.09
C PHE A 143 0.17 -11.53 3.06
N VAL A 144 0.88 -11.87 1.99
CA VAL A 144 1.28 -10.90 0.96
C VAL A 144 0.77 -11.34 -0.40
N GLY A 145 -0.14 -10.56 -0.98
CA GLY A 145 -0.54 -10.66 -2.38
C GLY A 145 0.41 -9.91 -3.32
N MET A 146 0.23 -10.07 -4.63
CA MET A 146 1.07 -9.40 -5.62
C MET A 146 0.71 -7.93 -5.78
N ASN A 147 -0.50 -7.64 -6.28
CA ASN A 147 -0.98 -6.29 -6.55
C ASN A 147 -2.52 -6.27 -6.67
N PRO A 148 -3.18 -5.10 -6.66
CA PRO A 148 -4.63 -5.00 -6.74
C PRO A 148 -5.23 -5.67 -7.97
N GLY A 149 -6.32 -6.43 -7.76
CA GLY A 149 -7.19 -6.85 -8.84
C GLY A 149 -8.29 -5.81 -9.13
N PRO A 150 -8.83 -5.80 -10.36
CA PRO A 150 -9.68 -4.70 -10.86
C PRO A 150 -11.05 -4.60 -10.19
N TRP A 151 -11.52 -5.69 -9.56
CA TRP A 151 -12.87 -5.79 -8.97
C TRP A 151 -12.82 -5.97 -7.44
N GLY A 152 -11.62 -6.06 -6.86
CA GLY A 152 -11.40 -6.14 -5.43
C GLY A 152 -10.76 -4.86 -4.91
N MET A 153 -9.45 -4.92 -4.62
CA MET A 153 -8.73 -3.78 -4.02
C MET A 153 -8.81 -2.50 -4.85
N SER A 154 -8.86 -2.56 -6.18
CA SER A 154 -9.05 -1.36 -7.01
C SER A 154 -10.43 -0.70 -6.85
N GLN A 155 -11.39 -1.37 -6.20
CA GLN A 155 -12.71 -0.81 -5.90
C GLN A 155 -12.87 -0.48 -4.41
N THR A 156 -12.13 -1.13 -3.52
CA THR A 156 -12.38 -1.04 -2.06
C THR A 156 -11.23 -0.45 -1.26
N GLY A 157 -10.02 -0.40 -1.83
CA GLY A 157 -8.80 -0.10 -1.08
C GLY A 157 -8.30 -1.25 -0.19
N VAL A 158 -9.04 -2.36 -0.06
CA VAL A 158 -8.65 -3.48 0.83
C VAL A 158 -7.95 -4.58 0.04
N PRO A 159 -6.80 -5.13 0.49
CA PRO A 159 -6.14 -6.26 -0.16
C PRO A 159 -7.08 -7.45 -0.36
N PHE A 160 -7.08 -8.04 -1.56
CA PHE A 160 -8.04 -9.09 -1.96
C PHE A 160 -9.51 -8.68 -1.72
N GLY A 161 -9.81 -7.38 -1.75
CA GLY A 161 -11.02 -6.80 -1.19
C GLY A 161 -12.25 -6.94 -2.05
N GLU A 162 -12.76 -8.17 -2.19
CA GLU A 162 -14.06 -8.43 -2.81
C GLU A 162 -15.19 -7.70 -2.06
N ILE A 163 -16.11 -7.07 -2.80
CA ILE A 163 -17.06 -6.08 -2.28
C ILE A 163 -17.86 -6.58 -1.07
N ASN A 164 -18.47 -7.76 -1.18
CA ASN A 164 -19.32 -8.29 -0.11
C ASN A 164 -18.48 -8.74 1.08
N MET A 165 -17.32 -9.36 0.86
CA MET A 165 -16.43 -9.72 1.96
C MET A 165 -15.92 -8.49 2.72
N VAL A 166 -15.59 -7.40 2.02
CA VAL A 166 -15.15 -6.16 2.65
C VAL A 166 -16.29 -5.47 3.42
N ARG A 167 -17.47 -5.33 2.80
CA ARG A 167 -18.62 -4.68 3.43
C ARG A 167 -19.23 -5.51 4.55
N ASP A 168 -19.50 -6.78 4.29
CA ASP A 168 -20.37 -7.58 5.15
C ASP A 168 -19.59 -8.37 6.20
N TRP A 169 -18.33 -8.75 5.94
CA TRP A 169 -17.52 -9.48 6.91
C TRP A 169 -16.47 -8.58 7.58
N LEU A 170 -15.65 -7.86 6.82
CA LEU A 170 -14.67 -6.92 7.37
C LEU A 170 -15.32 -5.63 7.92
N LYS A 171 -16.60 -5.37 7.60
CA LYS A 171 -17.34 -4.16 8.00
C LYS A 171 -16.56 -2.88 7.69
N ILE A 172 -16.01 -2.81 6.47
CA ILE A 172 -15.37 -1.63 5.90
C ILE A 172 -16.22 -1.17 4.73
N SER A 173 -16.62 0.10 4.73
CA SER A 173 -17.36 0.73 3.63
C SER A 173 -17.22 2.23 3.76
N GLY A 174 -17.11 2.93 2.63
CA GLY A 174 -16.92 4.38 2.63
C GLY A 174 -16.81 4.92 1.21
N PRO A 175 -16.56 6.22 1.06
CA PRO A 175 -16.37 6.83 -0.23
C PRO A 175 -15.09 6.32 -0.90
N VAL A 176 -15.15 6.18 -2.22
CA VAL A 176 -14.02 5.80 -3.06
C VAL A 176 -14.02 6.76 -4.25
N ASN A 177 -12.92 7.51 -4.39
CA ASN A 177 -12.71 8.43 -5.49
C ASN A 177 -12.24 7.67 -6.75
N LYS A 178 -11.93 8.42 -7.79
CA LYS A 178 -11.50 7.88 -9.08
C LYS A 178 -10.01 8.09 -9.30
N PRO A 179 -9.33 7.19 -10.04
CA PRO A 179 -7.98 7.46 -10.52
C PRO A 179 -8.02 8.61 -11.54
N SER A 180 -6.88 9.28 -11.73
CA SER A 180 -6.75 10.45 -12.61
C SER A 180 -7.11 10.16 -14.08
N LYS A 181 -6.85 8.93 -14.55
CA LYS A 181 -7.19 8.45 -15.88
C LYS A 181 -7.83 7.07 -15.77
N GLU A 182 -9.12 6.97 -16.07
CA GLU A 182 -9.86 5.69 -16.04
C GLU A 182 -9.94 5.05 -17.43
N HIS A 183 -9.77 3.73 -17.49
CA HIS A 183 -10.14 2.95 -18.67
C HIS A 183 -11.66 2.69 -18.66
N PRO A 184 -12.39 2.86 -19.80
CA PRO A 184 -13.84 2.67 -19.87
C PRO A 184 -14.36 1.30 -19.35
N ASP A 185 -13.64 0.22 -19.63
CA ASP A 185 -13.97 -1.15 -19.17
C ASP A 185 -13.49 -1.48 -17.75
N ARG A 186 -12.84 -0.55 -17.05
CA ARG A 186 -12.28 -0.73 -15.70
C ARG A 186 -12.57 0.50 -14.85
N LYS A 187 -13.82 0.95 -14.85
CA LYS A 187 -14.25 2.07 -14.00
C LYS A 187 -14.15 1.70 -12.52
N VAL A 188 -13.73 2.66 -11.73
CA VAL A 188 -13.79 2.61 -10.26
C VAL A 188 -15.13 3.22 -9.86
N ILE A 189 -16.02 2.36 -9.36
CA ILE A 189 -17.35 2.74 -8.86
C ILE A 189 -17.52 2.38 -7.39
N GLY A 190 -16.42 2.07 -6.71
CA GLY A 190 -16.39 1.81 -5.28
C GLY A 190 -17.21 0.58 -4.88
N PHE A 191 -17.87 0.69 -3.73
CA PHE A 191 -18.78 -0.33 -3.20
C PHE A 191 -20.07 -0.53 -4.01
N GLN A 192 -20.29 0.24 -5.09
CA GLN A 192 -21.37 0.00 -6.05
C GLN A 192 -20.98 -1.01 -7.14
N CYS A 193 -19.72 -1.48 -7.15
CA CYS A 193 -19.28 -2.52 -8.07
C CYS A 193 -20.08 -3.81 -7.89
N THR A 194 -20.77 -4.24 -8.95
CA THR A 194 -21.56 -5.49 -8.94
C THR A 194 -20.73 -6.71 -9.32
N ARG A 195 -19.48 -6.52 -9.76
CA ARG A 195 -18.58 -7.61 -10.10
C ARG A 195 -17.89 -8.13 -8.84
N SER A 196 -17.91 -9.45 -8.67
CA SER A 196 -17.16 -10.13 -7.63
C SER A 196 -15.74 -10.47 -8.09
N GLU A 197 -14.74 -10.15 -7.28
CA GLU A 197 -13.37 -10.62 -7.48
C GLU A 197 -13.21 -12.03 -6.89
N VAL A 198 -13.25 -13.05 -7.75
CA VAL A 198 -13.19 -14.47 -7.34
C VAL A 198 -11.99 -14.80 -6.46
N SER A 199 -10.83 -14.19 -6.73
CA SER A 199 -9.62 -14.37 -5.91
C SER A 199 -9.86 -13.91 -4.46
N GLY A 200 -10.42 -12.72 -4.29
CA GLY A 200 -10.73 -12.15 -2.99
C GLY A 200 -11.84 -12.88 -2.27
N LEU A 201 -12.90 -13.26 -3.00
CA LEU A 201 -14.00 -14.06 -2.47
C LEU A 201 -13.50 -15.36 -1.87
N ARG A 202 -12.68 -16.13 -2.62
CA ARG A 202 -12.12 -17.40 -2.16
C ARG A 202 -11.26 -17.23 -0.91
N LEU A 203 -10.32 -16.28 -0.93
CA LEU A 203 -9.38 -16.07 0.16
C LEU A 203 -10.07 -15.62 1.44
N TRP A 204 -10.92 -14.59 1.37
CA TRP A 204 -11.63 -14.11 2.54
C TRP A 204 -12.72 -15.08 3.01
N SER A 205 -13.38 -15.82 2.12
CA SER A 205 -14.32 -16.87 2.54
C SER A 205 -13.63 -17.98 3.32
N LEU A 206 -12.43 -18.41 2.91
CA LEU A 206 -11.63 -19.37 3.68
C LEU A 206 -11.41 -18.88 5.12
N PHE A 207 -10.95 -17.64 5.30
CA PHE A 207 -10.71 -17.10 6.63
C PHE A 207 -11.98 -16.79 7.40
N ARG A 208 -13.08 -16.40 6.74
CA ARG A 208 -14.39 -16.32 7.38
C ARG A 208 -14.82 -17.68 7.93
N ASP A 209 -14.68 -18.74 7.15
CA ASP A 209 -15.15 -20.07 7.54
C ASP A 209 -14.28 -20.67 8.66
N LEU A 210 -12.97 -20.33 8.70
CA LEU A 210 -12.05 -20.71 9.78
C LEU A 210 -12.28 -19.87 11.05
N CYS A 211 -12.32 -18.55 10.91
CA CYS A 211 -12.24 -17.60 12.02
C CYS A 211 -13.60 -17.13 12.54
N GLU A 212 -14.69 -17.32 11.77
CA GLU A 212 -16.04 -16.76 11.93
C GLU A 212 -16.11 -15.23 11.91
N ILE A 213 -15.39 -14.57 12.80
CA ILE A 213 -15.26 -13.11 12.89
C ILE A 213 -13.87 -12.65 12.45
N PRO A 214 -13.73 -11.45 11.86
CA PRO A 214 -12.44 -10.97 11.34
C PRO A 214 -11.39 -10.79 12.45
N GLU A 215 -11.80 -10.45 13.67
CA GLU A 215 -10.90 -10.24 14.81
C GLU A 215 -10.05 -11.50 15.11
N ASN A 216 -10.60 -12.69 14.92
CA ASN A 216 -9.88 -13.95 15.09
C ASN A 216 -8.74 -14.11 14.07
N PHE A 217 -8.94 -13.68 12.81
CA PHE A 217 -7.86 -13.62 11.81
C PHE A 217 -6.82 -12.56 12.20
N PHE A 218 -7.28 -11.34 12.48
CA PHE A 218 -6.40 -10.20 12.70
C PHE A 218 -5.68 -10.21 14.05
N ARG A 219 -6.05 -11.11 14.97
CA ARG A 219 -5.33 -11.35 16.22
C ARG A 219 -3.87 -11.74 15.96
N TYR A 220 -3.62 -12.58 14.96
CA TYR A 220 -2.28 -13.08 14.65
C TYR A 220 -1.78 -12.66 13.27
N ALA A 221 -2.68 -12.40 12.33
CA ALA A 221 -2.33 -12.18 10.93
C ALA A 221 -2.70 -10.79 10.41
N TYR A 222 -2.09 -10.40 9.30
CA TYR A 222 -2.49 -9.25 8.51
C TYR A 222 -2.39 -9.55 7.01
N MET A 223 -3.20 -8.89 6.20
CA MET A 223 -3.24 -9.08 4.74
C MET A 223 -2.74 -7.81 4.06
N HIS A 224 -1.78 -7.93 3.17
CA HIS A 224 -1.18 -6.80 2.46
C HIS A 224 -0.86 -7.17 1.00
N ASN A 225 -0.67 -6.18 0.14
CA ASN A 225 -0.20 -6.38 -1.23
C ASN A 225 1.22 -5.85 -1.35
N TYR A 226 2.10 -6.60 -1.98
CA TYR A 226 3.48 -6.19 -2.22
C TYR A 226 3.59 -4.89 -3.02
N CYS A 227 2.84 -4.79 -4.12
CA CYS A 227 2.78 -3.60 -4.96
C CYS A 227 1.37 -3.00 -4.88
N PRO A 228 1.20 -1.70 -4.58
CA PRO A 228 -0.12 -1.09 -4.48
C PRO A 228 -0.72 -0.72 -5.84
N LEU A 229 0.03 -0.82 -6.94
CA LEU A 229 -0.41 -0.35 -8.26
C LEU A 229 -1.07 -1.46 -9.09
N ALA A 230 -2.14 -1.11 -9.80
CA ALA A 230 -2.68 -1.93 -10.89
C ALA A 230 -2.35 -1.30 -12.24
N PHE A 231 -1.77 -2.11 -13.14
CA PHE A 231 -1.32 -1.68 -14.46
C PHE A 231 -2.17 -2.30 -15.56
N MET A 232 -2.53 -1.52 -16.58
CA MET A 232 -3.32 -1.98 -17.71
C MET A 232 -2.84 -1.37 -19.02
N ASP A 233 -3.01 -2.14 -20.11
CA ASP A 233 -2.87 -1.62 -21.47
C ASP A 233 -4.13 -0.89 -21.97
N ASP A 234 -4.10 -0.48 -23.25
CA ASP A 234 -5.19 0.21 -23.95
C ASP A 234 -6.49 -0.59 -24.07
N LYS A 235 -6.44 -1.91 -23.85
CA LYS A 235 -7.58 -2.83 -23.93
C LYS A 235 -8.01 -3.34 -22.56
N ALA A 236 -7.59 -2.66 -21.49
CA ALA A 236 -7.84 -3.05 -20.11
C ALA A 236 -7.33 -4.46 -19.75
N ARG A 237 -6.37 -5.01 -20.49
CA ARG A 237 -5.68 -6.23 -20.07
C ARG A 237 -4.76 -5.86 -18.92
N ASN A 238 -4.87 -6.63 -17.84
CA ASN A 238 -3.99 -6.50 -16.69
C ASN A 238 -2.55 -6.81 -17.08
N ILE A 239 -1.62 -5.95 -16.67
CA ILE A 239 -0.18 -6.16 -16.71
C ILE A 239 0.27 -6.33 -15.27
N THR A 240 0.84 -7.49 -14.95
CA THR A 240 1.37 -7.75 -13.61
C THR A 240 2.76 -7.11 -13.44
N PRO A 241 3.20 -6.81 -12.21
CA PRO A 241 4.57 -6.36 -11.95
C PRO A 241 5.66 -7.25 -12.59
N ALA A 242 5.42 -8.56 -12.68
CA ALA A 242 6.31 -9.52 -13.35
C ALA A 242 6.41 -9.33 -14.87
N GLU A 243 5.36 -8.80 -15.51
CA GLU A 243 5.27 -8.59 -16.96
C GLU A 243 5.79 -7.21 -17.40
N ILE A 244 6.12 -6.32 -16.45
CA ILE A 244 6.63 -4.97 -16.76
C ILE A 244 8.00 -5.10 -17.44
N LYS A 245 7.98 -4.99 -18.77
CA LYS A 245 9.21 -4.90 -19.56
C LYS A 245 9.81 -3.53 -19.34
N THR A 246 11.10 -3.51 -19.04
CA THR A 246 11.83 -2.28 -18.82
C THR A 246 12.04 -1.53 -20.14
N PHE A 247 11.54 -0.31 -20.27
CA PHE A 247 12.13 0.65 -21.20
C PHE A 247 13.46 1.09 -20.55
N GLN A 248 14.60 0.81 -21.18
CA GLN A 248 15.96 1.09 -20.67
C GLN A 248 16.42 0.33 -19.40
N GLY A 249 15.76 -0.75 -18.97
CA GLY A 249 16.24 -1.61 -17.87
C GLY A 249 15.79 -1.23 -16.44
N GLU A 250 15.24 -0.04 -16.24
CA GLU A 250 15.27 0.57 -14.90
C GLU A 250 13.92 0.56 -14.14
N GLY A 251 12.79 0.80 -14.81
CA GLY A 251 11.50 0.99 -14.11
C GLY A 251 11.01 -0.21 -13.28
N GLN A 252 11.24 -1.44 -13.74
CA GLN A 252 10.89 -2.64 -12.95
C GLN A 252 11.81 -2.79 -11.74
N ARG A 253 13.10 -2.44 -11.87
CA ARG A 253 14.07 -2.48 -10.77
C ARG A 253 13.69 -1.48 -9.68
N ILE A 254 13.40 -0.22 -10.03
CA ILE A 254 12.97 0.80 -9.08
C ILE A 254 11.66 0.38 -8.38
N LEU A 255 10.68 -0.13 -9.13
CA LEU A 255 9.42 -0.63 -8.56
C LEU A 255 9.69 -1.71 -7.50
N HIS A 256 10.51 -2.69 -7.87
CA HIS A 256 10.89 -3.80 -7.01
C HIS A 256 11.65 -3.35 -5.76
N GLU A 257 12.59 -2.41 -5.89
CA GLU A 257 13.34 -1.88 -4.76
C GLU A 257 12.47 -1.07 -3.80
N ALA A 258 11.58 -0.22 -4.33
CA ALA A 258 10.65 0.56 -3.53
C ALA A 258 9.69 -0.36 -2.75
N CYS A 259 9.07 -1.33 -3.44
CA CYS A 259 8.16 -2.28 -2.82
C CYS A 259 8.89 -3.22 -1.83
N ASP A 260 10.13 -3.65 -2.10
CA ASP A 260 10.92 -4.44 -1.15
C ASP A 260 11.23 -3.65 0.12
N LYS A 261 11.66 -2.39 -0.02
CA LYS A 261 11.93 -1.52 1.12
C LYS A 261 10.69 -1.34 1.99
N SER A 262 9.54 -1.05 1.38
CA SER A 262 8.26 -0.95 2.09
C SER A 262 7.89 -2.26 2.80
N LEU A 263 8.08 -3.41 2.16
CA LEU A 263 7.78 -4.71 2.78
C LEU A 263 8.70 -5.00 3.97
N ILE A 264 9.99 -4.66 3.87
CA ILE A 264 10.97 -4.77 4.97
C ILE A 264 10.48 -3.93 6.16
N ASP A 265 10.11 -2.67 5.91
CA ASP A 265 9.67 -1.75 6.96
C ASP A 265 8.39 -2.25 7.65
N ILE A 266 7.43 -2.80 6.88
CA ILE A 266 6.20 -3.39 7.41
C ILE A 266 6.51 -4.64 8.25
N ILE A 267 7.37 -5.54 7.77
CA ILE A 267 7.76 -6.75 8.53
C ILE A 267 8.39 -6.36 9.88
N GLN A 268 9.28 -5.37 9.88
CA GLN A 268 9.92 -4.86 11.09
C GLN A 268 8.94 -4.17 12.03
N LEU A 269 8.08 -3.28 11.49
CA LEU A 269 7.06 -2.56 12.25
C LEU A 269 6.13 -3.53 12.98
N LEU A 270 5.66 -4.55 12.27
CA LEU A 270 4.69 -5.51 12.78
C LEU A 270 5.34 -6.65 13.58
N LYS A 271 6.67 -6.73 13.62
CA LYS A 271 7.44 -7.84 14.22
C LYS A 271 6.99 -9.21 13.71
N VAL A 272 6.85 -9.30 12.39
CA VAL A 272 6.39 -10.53 11.71
C VAL A 272 7.44 -11.62 11.87
N GLU A 273 6.97 -12.84 12.15
CA GLU A 273 7.81 -14.04 12.21
C GLU A 273 7.66 -14.89 10.94
N ILE A 274 6.46 -14.87 10.33
CA ILE A 274 6.11 -15.68 9.17
C ILE A 274 5.49 -14.81 8.08
N VAL A 275 6.07 -14.81 6.89
CA VAL A 275 5.48 -14.21 5.70
C VAL A 275 4.92 -15.33 4.81
N VAL A 276 3.66 -15.22 4.43
CA VAL A 276 2.99 -16.16 3.52
C VAL A 276 2.69 -15.45 2.21
N GLY A 277 3.48 -15.75 1.18
CA GLY A 277 3.21 -15.27 -0.17
C GLY A 277 1.97 -15.96 -0.75
N ILE A 278 0.99 -15.18 -1.22
CA ILE A 278 -0.15 -15.69 -1.98
C ILE A 278 0.26 -15.77 -3.45
N GLY A 279 0.83 -16.92 -3.82
CA GLY A 279 1.43 -17.19 -5.12
C GLY A 279 2.94 -16.94 -5.18
N ASN A 280 3.60 -17.62 -6.12
CA ASN A 280 5.06 -17.69 -6.22
C ASN A 280 5.73 -16.32 -6.42
N TYR A 281 5.08 -15.37 -7.09
CA TYR A 281 5.65 -14.03 -7.25
C TYR A 281 5.80 -13.34 -5.89
N ALA A 282 4.74 -13.31 -5.09
CA ALA A 282 4.75 -12.67 -3.78
C ALA A 282 5.71 -13.39 -2.81
N GLU A 283 5.75 -14.73 -2.84
CA GLU A 283 6.74 -15.53 -2.11
C GLU A 283 8.17 -15.11 -2.49
N LYS A 284 8.49 -15.05 -3.79
CA LYS A 284 9.83 -14.72 -4.26
C LYS A 284 10.25 -13.30 -3.86
N ARG A 285 9.34 -12.33 -3.96
CA ARG A 285 9.61 -10.96 -3.51
C ARG A 285 9.80 -10.89 -1.99
N ALA A 286 9.00 -11.60 -1.22
CA ALA A 286 9.17 -11.70 0.23
C ALA A 286 10.51 -12.34 0.63
N GLN A 287 10.97 -13.38 -0.07
CA GLN A 287 12.29 -13.99 0.14
C GLN A 287 13.42 -12.98 -0.13
N ILE A 288 13.33 -12.23 -1.22
CA ILE A 288 14.32 -11.20 -1.57
C ILE A 288 14.33 -10.10 -0.51
N ALA A 289 13.17 -9.54 -0.16
CA ALA A 289 13.03 -8.54 0.88
C ALA A 289 13.60 -9.01 2.22
N ALA A 290 13.31 -10.24 2.63
CA ALA A 290 13.85 -10.82 3.86
C ALA A 290 15.39 -10.94 3.84
N GLN A 291 15.97 -11.39 2.72
CA GLN A 291 17.41 -11.50 2.54
C GLN A 291 18.08 -10.12 2.54
N THR A 292 17.57 -9.19 1.74
CA THR A 292 18.09 -7.82 1.63
C THR A 292 18.00 -7.06 2.95
N GLY A 293 16.91 -7.25 3.70
CA GLY A 293 16.72 -6.62 5.01
C GLY A 293 17.40 -7.32 6.17
N GLY A 294 18.08 -8.45 5.95
CA GLY A 294 18.69 -9.26 7.03
C GLY A 294 17.66 -9.77 8.05
N LEU A 295 16.43 -10.05 7.61
CA LEU A 295 15.30 -10.37 8.47
C LEU A 295 15.28 -11.88 8.78
N SER A 296 15.18 -12.23 10.06
CA SER A 296 15.00 -13.61 10.51
C SER A 296 13.51 -14.01 10.48
N VAL A 297 12.94 -14.06 9.27
CA VAL A 297 11.53 -14.45 9.05
C VAL A 297 11.42 -15.70 8.20
N GLN A 298 10.43 -16.53 8.49
CA GLN A 298 10.10 -17.69 7.66
C GLN A 298 9.25 -17.24 6.48
N VAL A 299 9.65 -17.57 5.26
CA VAL A 299 8.85 -17.28 4.06
C VAL A 299 8.23 -18.57 3.54
N MET A 300 6.90 -18.58 3.45
CA MET A 300 6.08 -19.70 3.00
C MET A 300 5.20 -19.26 1.82
N VAL A 301 4.57 -20.24 1.16
CA VAL A 301 3.68 -19.98 0.02
C VAL A 301 2.35 -20.71 0.15
N LEU A 302 1.29 -19.98 -0.18
CA LEU A 302 -0.01 -20.54 -0.52
C LEU A 302 -0.25 -20.35 -2.01
N ARG A 303 -0.88 -21.35 -2.64
CA ARG A 303 -1.31 -21.25 -4.03
C ARG A 303 -2.22 -20.03 -4.20
N HIS A 304 -2.06 -19.27 -5.27
CA HIS A 304 -2.92 -18.11 -5.54
C HIS A 304 -4.38 -18.52 -5.85
N PRO A 305 -5.42 -17.81 -5.34
CA PRO A 305 -6.84 -18.19 -5.48
C PRO A 305 -7.47 -17.97 -6.87
N SER A 306 -6.75 -17.31 -7.79
CA SER A 306 -7.27 -16.95 -9.12
C SER A 306 -7.87 -18.14 -9.88
N PRO A 307 -9.06 -17.99 -10.48
CA PRO A 307 -9.68 -19.02 -11.31
C PRO A 307 -8.95 -19.23 -12.65
N ARG A 308 -8.03 -18.34 -13.02
CA ARG A 308 -7.23 -18.47 -14.25
C ARG A 308 -6.12 -19.52 -14.13
N ALA A 309 -5.79 -19.94 -12.90
CA ALA A 309 -4.82 -21.00 -12.69
C ALA A 309 -5.44 -22.34 -13.10
N VAL A 310 -4.73 -23.10 -13.95
CA VAL A 310 -5.16 -24.42 -14.41
C VAL A 310 -5.33 -25.37 -13.22
N GLY A 311 -6.45 -26.10 -13.16
CA GLY A 311 -6.73 -27.06 -12.09
C GLY A 311 -6.92 -26.41 -10.70
N ASN A 312 -7.50 -25.21 -10.64
CA ASN A 312 -7.71 -24.46 -9.40
C ASN A 312 -9.20 -24.36 -8.99
N GLN A 313 -9.95 -25.45 -9.15
CA GLN A 313 -11.39 -25.48 -8.81
C GLN A 313 -11.64 -25.66 -7.30
N ASN A 314 -10.88 -26.55 -6.64
CA ASN A 314 -10.99 -26.86 -5.20
C ASN A 314 -9.96 -26.07 -4.37
N TRP A 315 -9.87 -24.76 -4.62
CA TRP A 315 -8.82 -23.94 -4.02
C TRP A 315 -8.97 -23.85 -2.49
N ASN A 316 -10.19 -23.71 -1.96
CA ASN A 316 -10.42 -23.55 -0.52
C ASN A 316 -9.92 -24.76 0.28
N GLU A 317 -10.25 -25.98 -0.17
CA GLU A 317 -9.84 -27.24 0.46
C GLU A 317 -8.31 -27.40 0.38
N THR A 318 -7.74 -27.13 -0.79
CA THR A 318 -6.29 -27.20 -1.01
C THR A 318 -5.55 -26.20 -0.12
N ALA A 319 -6.05 -24.97 -0.01
CA ALA A 319 -5.46 -23.93 0.81
C ALA A 319 -5.57 -24.27 2.31
N LYS A 320 -6.72 -24.80 2.75
CA LYS A 320 -6.90 -25.25 4.14
C LYS A 320 -5.95 -26.41 4.49
N GLN A 321 -5.83 -27.40 3.61
CA GLN A 321 -4.87 -28.49 3.80
C GLN A 321 -3.44 -27.94 3.86
N ARG A 322 -3.08 -27.02 2.96
CA ARG A 322 -1.74 -26.43 2.95
C ARG A 322 -1.45 -25.63 4.22
N LEU A 323 -2.41 -24.86 4.73
CA LEU A 323 -2.29 -24.18 6.02
C LEU A 323 -2.07 -25.17 7.18
N ASN A 324 -2.67 -26.37 7.11
CA ASN A 324 -2.45 -27.42 8.10
C ASN A 324 -1.03 -27.99 8.02
N GLU A 325 -0.55 -28.30 6.81
CA GLU A 325 0.82 -28.79 6.55
C GLU A 325 1.89 -27.79 7.00
N LEU A 326 1.61 -26.50 6.89
CA LEU A 326 2.48 -25.42 7.36
C LEU A 326 2.31 -25.12 8.87
N GLU A 327 1.47 -25.88 9.56
CA GLU A 327 1.11 -25.69 10.98
C GLU A 327 0.56 -24.29 11.32
N LEU A 328 -0.10 -23.64 10.36
CA LEU A 328 -0.65 -22.29 10.53
C LEU A 328 -2.13 -22.30 10.95
N LEU A 329 -2.86 -23.39 10.75
CA LEU A 329 -4.29 -23.46 11.12
C LEU A 329 -4.55 -23.15 12.59
N LYS A 330 -3.61 -23.47 13.49
CA LYS A 330 -3.70 -23.20 14.94
C LYS A 330 -3.89 -21.72 15.29
N TYR A 331 -3.57 -20.80 14.38
CA TYR A 331 -3.76 -19.35 14.58
C TYR A 331 -5.13 -18.84 14.09
N PHE A 332 -5.92 -19.67 13.42
CA PHE A 332 -7.18 -19.29 12.78
C PHE A 332 -8.38 -20.10 13.31
N ASP A 333 -8.17 -20.89 14.36
CA ASP A 333 -9.25 -21.66 14.94
C ASP A 333 -10.23 -20.75 15.68
N LYS A 334 -11.47 -21.23 15.75
CA LYS A 334 -12.54 -20.63 16.54
C LYS A 334 -12.10 -20.77 17.99
N THR A 335 -11.64 -19.69 18.61
CA THR A 335 -11.28 -19.78 20.02
C THR A 335 -12.52 -20.22 20.82
N ASN A 336 -12.50 -21.45 21.32
CA ASN A 336 -13.29 -21.85 22.48
C ASN A 336 -12.87 -20.92 23.60
N THR A 337 -13.67 -19.87 23.82
CA THR A 337 -13.46 -18.97 24.93
C THR A 337 -13.95 -19.70 26.17
N THR A 338 -13.06 -20.52 26.74
CA THR A 338 -13.10 -20.88 28.17
C THR A 338 -11.86 -20.28 28.79
N VAL A 339 -12.01 -19.06 29.30
CA VAL A 339 -11.27 -18.57 30.46
C VAL A 339 -12.28 -18.44 31.58
#